data_AF-A0A8S1WHU4-F1
#
_entry.id   AF-A0A8S1WHU4-F1
#
_cell.length_a   1.000
_cell.length_b   1.000
_cell.length_c   1.000
_cell.angle_alpha   90.00
_cell.angle_beta   90.00
_cell.angle_gamma   90.00
#
_symmetry.space_group_name_H-M   'P 1'
#
loop_
_entity.id
_entity.type
_entity.pdbx_description
1 polymer ?
#
loop_
_entity_poly.entity_id
_entity_poly.type
_entity_poly.pdbx_seq_one_letter_code
_entity_poly.pdbx_strand_id
1 'polypeptide(L)'
;MNNYKLIKTQSNNNTIGEDESTRHLSELADTKICSIKVASTTPINFLSLRERYGQLSDQYPLPIKFQQLLQTMRNIEQTYWKKRKPLVYDIKTNAIKILQIGQLLKLDKDLYEIKIVNKSIELILNDIPIENLPQFQPFQSKLPAIFENRISSIRNKLDHLVQEAHENYLNLIGEQSFLENSKEFKIYYSTFDMNLVKDISPIQLPFQIYSDEQRDQIKQIVGITINYFNQRSVSFVFYNNLIQHLLNKIPMNKEIMEKSLMFLIKIQPDFLQITNLKKEQMKNKWIVQINKFCTEQKQFESLKTYFY
;
A
#
# COMPACT_ATOMS: atom_id res chain seq x y z
N MET A 1 -15.20 42.84 -14.41
CA MET A 1 -15.37 41.95 -15.57
C MET A 1 -14.79 40.59 -15.26
N ASN A 2 -15.66 39.60 -15.00
CA ASN A 2 -15.63 38.23 -15.56
C ASN A 2 -16.68 37.39 -14.83
N ASN A 3 -17.82 37.18 -15.52
CA ASN A 3 -18.94 36.35 -15.11
C ASN A 3 -18.70 34.91 -15.61
N TYR A 4 -18.59 33.95 -14.71
CA TYR A 4 -18.79 32.55 -15.09
C TYR A 4 -20.30 32.27 -15.17
N LYS A 5 -20.79 32.12 -16.40
CA LYS A 5 -22.16 31.70 -16.70
C LYS A 5 -22.32 30.22 -16.35
N LEU A 6 -23.13 29.93 -15.33
CA LEU A 6 -23.72 28.62 -15.11
C LEU A 6 -24.62 28.27 -16.30
N ILE A 7 -24.31 27.18 -17.01
CA ILE A 7 -25.24 26.59 -17.97
C ILE A 7 -26.24 25.75 -17.16
N LYS A 8 -27.49 26.20 -17.14
CA LYS A 8 -28.65 25.42 -16.70
C LYS A 8 -29.09 24.51 -17.86
N THR A 9 -29.34 23.24 -17.57
CA THR A 9 -30.16 22.37 -18.43
C THR A 9 -31.48 22.06 -17.73
N GLN A 10 -32.54 22.66 -18.25
CA GLN A 10 -33.94 22.20 -18.24
C GLN A 10 -34.37 22.29 -19.71
N SER A 11 -35.17 21.42 -20.31
CA SER A 11 -35.99 20.28 -19.87
C SER A 11 -36.48 19.54 -21.13
N ASN A 12 -37.00 18.33 -20.92
CA ASN A 12 -38.01 17.59 -21.69
C ASN A 12 -37.85 17.46 -23.22
N ASN A 13 -37.58 16.22 -23.66
CA ASN A 13 -38.25 15.65 -24.82
C ASN A 13 -38.62 14.18 -24.52
N ASN A 14 -39.91 13.89 -24.66
CA ASN A 14 -40.40 12.53 -24.82
C ASN A 14 -40.07 12.08 -26.24
N THR A 15 -39.23 11.06 -26.38
CA THR A 15 -39.10 10.32 -27.65
C THR A 15 -39.14 8.83 -27.35
N ILE A 16 -40.10 8.19 -28.01
CA ILE A 16 -40.37 6.75 -28.02
C ILE A 16 -39.19 6.04 -28.67
N GLY A 17 -38.87 4.85 -28.17
CA GLY A 17 -37.64 4.13 -28.46
C GLY A 17 -37.37 3.85 -29.94
N GLU A 18 -36.12 4.06 -30.32
CA GLU A 18 -35.32 3.21 -31.18
C GLU A 18 -33.82 3.50 -30.90
N ASP A 19 -33.02 2.45 -30.95
CA ASP A 19 -31.66 2.34 -30.44
C ASP A 19 -30.64 3.11 -31.31
N GLU A 20 -30.24 4.31 -30.88
CA GLU A 20 -29.26 5.17 -31.58
C GLU A 20 -27.79 4.73 -31.42
N SER A 21 -27.52 3.55 -30.85
CA SER A 21 -26.16 3.08 -30.59
C SER A 21 -25.49 2.34 -31.76
N THR A 22 -26.22 2.05 -32.84
CA THR A 22 -25.71 1.24 -33.98
C THR A 22 -25.38 2.02 -35.25
N ARG A 23 -25.73 3.31 -35.35
CA ARG A 23 -25.54 4.10 -36.58
C ARG A 23 -24.10 4.55 -36.84
N HIS A 24 -23.20 4.53 -35.84
CA HIS A 24 -21.82 5.00 -35.98
C HIS A 24 -20.78 3.91 -36.25
N LEU A 25 -21.18 2.64 -36.34
CA LEU A 25 -20.24 1.53 -36.59
C LEU A 25 -20.11 1.15 -38.07
N SER A 26 -21.06 1.52 -38.92
CA SER A 26 -21.02 1.22 -40.37
C SER A 26 -20.15 2.18 -41.18
N GLU A 27 -19.79 3.36 -40.66
CA GLU A 27 -18.94 4.33 -41.37
C GLU A 27 -17.43 4.09 -41.20
N LEU A 28 -17.01 3.17 -40.31
CA LEU A 28 -15.59 2.87 -40.07
C LEU A 28 -15.06 1.68 -40.89
N ALA A 29 -15.92 0.96 -41.61
CA ALA A 29 -15.56 -0.29 -42.27
C ALA A 29 -14.71 -0.13 -43.56
N ASP A 30 -14.62 1.07 -44.14
CA ASP A 30 -13.97 1.30 -45.45
C ASP A 30 -12.67 2.14 -45.40
N THR A 31 -12.06 2.31 -44.21
CA THR A 31 -10.74 2.94 -44.15
C THR A 31 -9.63 1.92 -44.48
N LYS A 32 -9.09 2.03 -45.71
CA LYS A 32 -7.90 1.31 -46.17
C LYS A 32 -6.85 1.22 -45.07
N ILE A 33 -6.44 0.00 -44.73
CA ILE A 33 -5.32 -0.28 -43.84
C ILE A 33 -4.04 0.28 -44.48
N CYS A 34 -3.69 1.52 -44.14
CA CYS A 34 -2.37 2.05 -44.43
C CYS A 34 -1.36 1.26 -43.59
N SER A 35 -0.39 0.65 -44.25
CA SER A 35 0.78 0.01 -43.66
C SER A 35 1.33 0.88 -42.52
N ILE A 36 1.26 0.38 -41.29
CA ILE A 36 1.84 1.02 -40.11
C ILE A 36 3.35 1.02 -40.37
N LYS A 37 3.91 2.18 -40.75
CA LYS A 37 5.35 2.39 -40.71
C LYS A 37 5.77 2.22 -39.26
N VAL A 38 6.56 1.19 -39.00
CA VAL A 38 7.24 0.98 -37.72
C VAL A 38 7.96 2.29 -37.40
N ALA A 39 7.49 2.99 -36.37
CA ALA A 39 8.10 4.23 -35.95
C ALA A 39 9.53 3.90 -35.48
N SER A 40 10.52 4.52 -36.12
CA SER A 40 11.90 4.51 -35.64
C SER A 40 11.90 4.98 -34.19
N THR A 41 12.61 4.26 -33.31
CA THR A 41 12.88 4.62 -31.91
C THR A 41 13.50 6.01 -31.83
N THR A 42 12.66 7.03 -31.72
CA THR A 42 13.10 8.38 -31.39
C THR A 42 13.44 8.41 -29.90
N PRO A 43 14.56 9.05 -29.52
CA PRO A 43 14.87 9.27 -28.12
C PRO A 43 13.73 10.06 -27.49
N ILE A 44 13.20 9.54 -26.37
CA ILE A 44 12.08 10.15 -25.65
C ILE A 44 12.43 11.60 -25.36
N ASN A 45 11.61 12.52 -25.86
CA ASN A 45 11.84 13.96 -25.76
C ASN A 45 11.85 14.36 -24.27
N PHE A 46 13.01 14.75 -23.73
CA PHE A 46 13.28 14.91 -22.29
C PHE A 46 12.32 15.86 -21.55
N LEU A 47 11.75 16.85 -22.24
CA LEU A 47 10.71 17.73 -21.70
C LEU A 47 9.44 16.97 -21.28
N SER A 48 9.09 15.89 -21.99
CA SER A 48 7.89 15.09 -21.73
C SER A 48 7.98 14.19 -20.49
N LEU A 49 9.20 13.84 -20.03
CA LEU A 49 9.39 13.05 -18.81
C LEU A 49 9.20 13.92 -17.57
N ARG A 50 9.71 15.16 -17.55
CA ARG A 50 9.41 16.13 -16.48
C ARG A 50 7.93 16.48 -16.39
N GLU A 51 7.27 16.63 -17.54
CA GLU A 51 5.84 16.92 -17.61
C GLU A 51 4.97 15.70 -17.23
N ARG A 52 5.38 14.47 -17.57
CA ARG A 52 4.65 13.24 -17.18
C ARG A 52 4.87 12.81 -15.73
N TYR A 53 6.08 13.02 -15.18
CA TYR A 53 6.45 12.45 -13.88
C TYR A 53 6.55 13.47 -12.73
N GLY A 54 6.34 14.76 -12.98
CA GLY A 54 6.31 15.78 -11.92
C GLY A 54 7.67 15.98 -11.24
N GLN A 55 7.70 16.83 -10.21
CA GLN A 55 8.91 17.35 -9.53
C GLN A 55 10.03 16.30 -9.35
N LEU A 56 11.27 16.72 -9.64
CA LEU A 56 12.49 16.03 -9.22
C LEU A 56 12.36 15.71 -7.73
N SER A 57 12.10 14.43 -7.43
CA SER A 57 12.16 13.91 -6.07
C SER A 57 13.54 13.31 -5.89
N ASP A 58 14.21 13.68 -4.80
CA ASP A 58 15.50 13.07 -4.44
C ASP A 58 15.37 11.56 -4.11
N GLN A 59 14.13 11.08 -3.97
CA GLN A 59 13.80 9.71 -3.59
C GLN A 59 12.83 9.09 -4.60
N TYR A 60 12.98 7.79 -4.83
CA TYR A 60 12.01 7.04 -5.63
C TYR A 60 10.65 6.99 -4.92
N PRO A 61 9.54 6.79 -5.66
CA PRO A 61 8.29 6.43 -5.01
C PRO A 61 8.42 5.05 -4.34
N LEU A 62 7.75 4.84 -3.21
CA LEU A 62 7.69 3.54 -2.54
C LEU A 62 6.32 2.87 -2.71
N PRO A 63 6.24 1.53 -2.75
CA PRO A 63 4.99 0.79 -2.59
C PRO A 63 4.29 1.16 -1.28
N ILE A 64 2.95 1.08 -1.25
CA ILE A 64 2.13 1.47 -0.09
C ILE A 64 2.56 0.75 1.19
N LYS A 65 2.86 -0.55 1.11
CA LYS A 65 3.38 -1.34 2.25
C LYS A 65 4.66 -0.76 2.87
N PHE A 66 5.58 -0.28 2.06
CA PHE A 66 6.84 0.32 2.53
C PHE A 66 6.63 1.72 3.09
N GLN A 67 5.71 2.50 2.50
CA GLN A 67 5.29 3.79 3.07
C GLN A 67 4.64 3.62 4.45
N GLN A 68 3.77 2.61 4.61
CA GLN A 68 3.13 2.30 5.89
C GLN A 68 4.17 1.86 6.93
N LEU A 69 5.16 1.06 6.54
CA LEU A 69 6.24 0.64 7.42
C LEU A 69 7.07 1.83 7.94
N LEU A 70 7.44 2.77 7.05
CA LEU A 70 8.13 4.01 7.43
C LEU A 70 7.27 4.90 8.32
N GLN A 71 5.97 4.99 8.05
CA GLN A 71 5.06 5.74 8.91
C GLN A 71 4.96 5.11 10.31
N THR A 72 4.96 3.78 10.41
CA THR A 72 5.01 3.08 11.69
C THR A 72 6.31 3.39 12.44
N MET A 73 7.45 3.33 11.77
CA MET A 73 8.74 3.75 12.35
C MET A 73 8.66 5.18 12.85
N ARG A 74 8.21 6.12 12.03
CA ARG A 74 8.09 7.54 12.40
C ARG A 74 7.23 7.74 13.65
N ASN A 75 6.12 7.02 13.74
CA ASN A 75 5.23 7.06 14.90
C ASN A 75 5.89 6.50 16.16
N ILE A 76 6.69 5.43 16.04
CA ILE A 76 7.47 4.84 17.15
C ILE A 76 8.50 5.86 17.65
N GLU A 77 9.34 6.38 16.75
CA GLU A 77 10.40 7.35 17.05
C GLU A 77 9.82 8.62 17.70
N GLN A 78 8.72 9.16 17.14
CA GLN A 78 8.01 10.32 17.71
C GLN A 78 7.43 10.02 19.10
N THR A 79 6.87 8.83 19.30
CA THR A 79 6.30 8.44 20.59
C THR A 79 7.38 8.30 21.64
N TYR A 80 8.53 7.72 21.28
CA TYR A 80 9.68 7.61 22.15
C TYR A 80 10.22 8.99 22.52
N TRP A 81 10.40 9.87 21.54
CA TRP A 81 10.84 11.25 21.76
C TRP A 81 9.93 12.01 22.73
N LYS A 82 8.60 11.86 22.56
CA LYS A 82 7.60 12.49 23.42
C LYS A 82 7.58 11.92 24.84
N LYS A 83 7.66 10.60 24.98
CA LYS A 83 7.49 9.91 26.28
C LYS A 83 8.79 9.79 27.08
N ARG A 84 9.95 9.81 26.41
CA ARG A 84 11.29 9.65 27.00
C ARG A 84 11.40 8.43 27.92
N LYS A 85 10.85 7.31 27.47
CA LYS A 85 10.91 6.01 28.17
C LYS A 85 10.71 4.87 27.18
N PRO A 86 11.13 3.63 27.52
CA PRO A 86 10.82 2.45 26.71
C PRO A 86 9.34 2.35 26.37
N LEU A 87 9.05 1.86 25.16
CA LEU A 87 7.69 1.75 24.65
C LEU A 87 7.16 0.35 24.85
N VAL A 88 6.07 0.22 25.59
CA VAL A 88 5.42 -1.08 25.85
C VAL A 88 4.21 -1.25 24.93
N TYR A 89 4.16 -2.38 24.24
CA TYR A 89 3.07 -2.78 23.34
C TYR A 89 2.51 -4.14 23.76
N ASP A 90 1.26 -4.17 24.22
CA ASP A 90 0.53 -5.40 24.50
C ASP A 90 0.31 -6.21 23.22
N ILE A 91 0.62 -7.51 23.27
CA ILE A 91 0.63 -8.39 22.09
C ILE A 91 -0.76 -8.53 21.48
N LYS A 92 -1.80 -8.66 22.31
CA LYS A 92 -3.18 -8.86 21.84
C LYS A 92 -3.72 -7.64 21.09
N THR A 93 -3.38 -6.45 21.57
CA THR A 93 -3.92 -5.18 21.03
C THR A 93 -3.04 -4.56 19.96
N ASN A 94 -1.74 -4.88 19.91
CA ASN A 94 -0.77 -4.27 19.00
C ASN A 94 -0.12 -5.25 18.01
N ALA A 95 -0.70 -6.43 17.79
CA ALA A 95 -0.20 -7.47 16.89
C ALA A 95 0.39 -6.95 15.56
N ILE A 96 -0.34 -6.09 14.83
CA ILE A 96 0.12 -5.50 13.55
C ILE A 96 1.38 -4.66 13.73
N LYS A 97 1.41 -3.81 14.77
CA LYS A 97 2.55 -2.95 15.05
C LYS A 97 3.77 -3.79 15.43
N ILE A 98 3.57 -4.86 16.19
CA ILE A 98 4.62 -5.80 16.57
C ILE A 98 5.19 -6.51 15.34
N LEU A 99 4.33 -6.96 14.41
CA LEU A 99 4.78 -7.53 13.13
C LEU A 99 5.58 -6.50 12.32
N GLN A 100 5.10 -5.26 12.22
CA GLN A 100 5.82 -4.19 11.52
C GLN A 100 7.17 -3.84 12.19
N ILE A 101 7.25 -3.87 13.52
CA ILE A 101 8.53 -3.77 14.25
C ILE A 101 9.45 -4.93 13.84
N GLY A 102 8.91 -6.15 13.75
CA GLY A 102 9.66 -7.31 13.28
C GLY A 102 10.19 -7.13 11.84
N GLN A 103 9.42 -6.49 10.96
CA GLN A 103 9.86 -6.15 9.60
C GLN A 103 10.96 -5.08 9.59
N LEU A 104 10.86 -4.07 10.46
CA LEU A 104 11.93 -3.07 10.62
C LEU A 104 13.23 -3.72 11.10
N LEU A 105 13.15 -4.65 12.07
CA LEU A 105 14.32 -5.39 12.56
C LEU A 105 14.90 -6.36 11.53
N LYS A 106 14.11 -6.79 10.55
CA LYS A 106 14.62 -7.57 9.41
C LYS A 106 15.52 -6.71 8.52
N LEU A 107 15.15 -5.45 8.32
CA LEU A 107 15.96 -4.48 7.57
C LEU A 107 17.19 -4.03 8.36
N ASP A 108 17.04 -3.89 9.67
CA ASP A 108 18.10 -3.40 10.55
C ASP A 108 17.98 -4.02 11.94
N LYS A 109 18.81 -5.03 12.20
CA LYS A 109 18.77 -5.82 13.45
C LYS A 109 19.08 -4.98 14.68
N ASP A 110 19.89 -3.95 14.51
CA ASP A 110 20.37 -3.11 15.62
C ASP A 110 19.46 -1.89 15.84
N LEU A 111 18.35 -1.78 15.11
CA LEU A 111 17.45 -0.65 15.22
C LEU A 111 16.81 -0.54 16.62
N TYR A 112 16.32 -1.67 17.15
CA TYR A 112 15.66 -1.72 18.45
C TYR A 112 16.05 -2.98 19.22
N GLU A 113 16.19 -2.87 20.53
CA GLU A 113 16.19 -4.02 21.43
C GLU A 113 14.74 -4.33 21.85
N ILE A 114 14.35 -5.60 21.76
CA ILE A 114 13.04 -6.09 22.20
C ILE A 114 13.21 -6.93 23.47
N LYS A 115 12.53 -6.54 24.54
CA LYS A 115 12.35 -7.35 25.75
C LYS A 115 10.90 -7.82 25.85
N ILE A 116 10.71 -9.04 26.33
CA ILE A 116 9.36 -9.58 26.55
C ILE A 116 9.01 -9.34 28.01
N VAL A 117 7.90 -8.65 28.23
CA VAL A 117 7.42 -8.33 29.58
C VAL A 117 5.93 -8.64 29.62
N ASN A 118 5.55 -9.70 30.35
CA ASN A 118 4.17 -10.12 30.63
C ASN A 118 3.14 -9.81 29.51
N LYS A 119 3.03 -10.70 28.51
CA LYS A 119 2.12 -10.56 27.35
C LYS A 119 2.29 -9.27 26.53
N SER A 120 3.38 -8.53 26.74
CA SER A 120 3.75 -7.34 26.00
C SER A 120 5.18 -7.45 25.50
N ILE A 121 5.52 -6.63 24.50
CA ILE A 121 6.90 -6.32 24.17
C ILE A 121 7.25 -4.93 24.69
N GLU A 122 8.44 -4.81 25.26
CA GLU A 122 9.10 -3.55 25.55
C GLU A 122 10.13 -3.28 24.46
N LEU A 123 9.99 -2.13 23.80
CA LEU A 123 10.85 -1.66 22.74
C LEU A 123 11.80 -0.60 23.30
N ILE A 124 13.10 -0.86 23.17
CA ILE A 124 14.19 0.02 23.58
C ILE A 124 14.90 0.49 22.32
N LEU A 125 15.13 1.80 22.21
CA LEU A 125 15.82 2.37 21.06
C LEU A 125 17.33 2.33 21.31
N ASN A 126 18.04 1.52 20.52
CA ASN A 126 19.48 1.40 20.60
C ASN A 126 20.16 2.71 20.21
N ASP A 127 21.29 3.00 20.85
CA ASP A 127 22.15 4.17 20.58
C ASP A 127 21.47 5.54 20.73
N ILE A 128 20.35 5.60 21.45
CA ILE A 128 19.64 6.84 21.77
C ILE A 128 19.45 6.91 23.29
N PRO A 129 20.49 7.30 24.05
CA PRO A 129 20.32 7.60 25.46
C PRO A 129 19.30 8.74 25.63
N ILE A 130 18.36 8.55 26.55
CA ILE A 130 17.23 9.48 26.78
C ILE A 130 17.76 10.86 27.16
N GLU A 131 18.91 10.91 27.83
CA GLU A 131 19.61 12.10 28.28
C GLU A 131 20.02 13.00 27.11
N ASN A 132 20.36 12.40 25.94
CA ASN A 132 20.81 13.12 24.76
C ASN A 132 19.67 13.54 23.83
N LEU A 133 18.41 13.25 24.19
CA LEU A 133 17.28 13.65 23.37
C LEU A 133 16.99 15.15 23.52
N PRO A 134 16.76 15.87 22.41
CA PRO A 134 16.29 17.25 22.49
C PRO A 134 14.90 17.30 23.16
N GLN A 135 14.56 18.43 23.77
CA GLN A 135 13.26 18.61 24.40
C GLN A 135 12.15 18.46 23.35
N PHE A 136 11.07 17.76 23.69
CA PHE A 136 9.95 17.58 22.77
C PHE A 136 9.27 18.92 22.51
N GLN A 137 9.14 19.30 21.24
CA GLN A 137 8.45 20.50 20.80
C GLN A 137 7.15 20.14 20.05
N PRO A 138 5.96 20.47 20.59
CA PRO A 138 4.68 19.98 20.06
C PRO A 138 4.32 20.51 18.66
N PHE A 139 4.93 21.60 18.21
CA PHE A 139 4.67 22.22 16.90
C PHE A 139 5.80 22.02 15.89
N GLN A 140 6.81 21.22 16.24
CA GLN A 140 7.92 20.94 15.33
C GLN A 140 7.46 19.97 14.24
N SER A 141 7.62 20.38 12.98
CA SER A 141 7.21 19.60 11.81
C SER A 141 8.15 18.44 11.48
N LYS A 142 9.40 18.52 11.92
CA LYS A 142 10.46 17.53 11.67
C LYS A 142 10.86 16.82 12.96
N LEU A 143 11.19 15.54 12.86
CA LEU A 143 11.80 14.85 13.99
C LEU A 143 13.25 15.36 14.19
N PRO A 144 13.80 15.19 15.39
CA PRO A 144 15.23 15.33 15.64
C PRO A 144 16.10 14.59 14.62
N ALA A 145 17.26 15.15 14.30
CA ALA A 145 18.18 14.61 13.29
C ALA A 145 18.55 13.14 13.53
N ILE A 146 18.69 12.72 14.79
CA ILE A 146 18.96 11.32 15.16
C ILE A 146 17.88 10.38 14.61
N PHE A 147 16.61 10.76 14.74
CA PHE A 147 15.48 9.96 14.25
C PHE A 147 15.33 10.05 12.74
N GLU A 148 15.50 11.24 12.15
CA GLU A 148 15.45 11.42 10.69
C GLU A 148 16.57 10.61 9.99
N ASN A 149 17.77 10.53 10.57
CA ASN A 149 18.87 9.71 10.04
C ASN A 149 18.54 8.21 10.06
N ARG A 150 17.93 7.72 11.15
CA ARG A 150 17.49 6.32 11.25
C ARG A 150 16.39 6.01 10.23
N ILE A 151 15.42 6.90 10.09
CA ILE A 151 14.35 6.77 9.09
C ILE A 151 14.94 6.78 7.67
N SER A 152 15.92 7.66 7.40
CA SER A 152 16.63 7.72 6.13
C SER A 152 17.40 6.43 5.82
N SER A 153 18.07 5.84 6.83
CA SER A 153 18.74 4.54 6.68
C SER A 153 17.77 3.43 6.27
N ILE A 154 16.62 3.30 6.96
CA ILE A 154 15.59 2.32 6.60
C ILE A 154 14.98 2.63 5.22
N ARG A 155 14.71 3.91 4.93
CA ARG A 155 14.21 4.37 3.63
C ARG A 155 15.14 3.94 2.49
N ASN A 156 16.45 4.05 2.65
CA ASN A 156 17.44 3.65 1.64
C ASN A 156 17.45 2.13 1.42
N LYS A 157 17.31 1.34 2.50
CA LYS A 157 17.20 -0.12 2.40
C LYS A 157 15.92 -0.52 1.65
N LEU A 158 14.80 0.17 1.90
CA LEU A 158 13.56 -0.03 1.16
C LEU A 158 13.70 0.37 -0.32
N ASP A 159 14.37 1.49 -0.62
CA ASP A 159 14.65 1.89 -2.00
C ASP A 159 15.44 0.83 -2.76
N HIS A 160 16.47 0.28 -2.14
CA HIS A 160 17.28 -0.78 -2.75
C HIS A 160 16.41 -1.99 -3.15
N LEU A 161 15.48 -2.42 -2.30
CA LEU A 161 14.58 -3.53 -2.60
C LEU A 161 13.66 -3.24 -3.79
N VAL A 162 13.17 -2.01 -3.94
CA VAL A 162 12.33 -1.64 -5.07
C VAL A 162 13.16 -1.48 -6.35
N GLN A 163 14.36 -0.91 -6.24
CA GLN A 163 15.29 -0.79 -7.35
C GLN A 163 15.70 -2.15 -7.90
N GLU A 164 16.01 -3.12 -7.04
CA GLU A 164 16.32 -4.49 -7.45
C GLU A 164 15.15 -5.14 -8.19
N ALA A 165 13.91 -4.97 -7.70
CA ALA A 165 12.73 -5.46 -8.38
C ALA A 165 12.51 -4.78 -9.75
N HIS A 166 12.78 -3.48 -9.83
CA HIS A 166 12.68 -2.70 -11.05
C HIS A 166 13.75 -3.08 -12.08
N GLU A 167 15.01 -3.23 -11.66
CA GLU A 167 16.12 -3.69 -12.51
C GLU A 167 15.82 -5.08 -13.10
N ASN A 168 15.31 -6.00 -12.26
CA ASN A 168 14.85 -7.31 -12.72
C ASN A 168 13.71 -7.21 -13.73
N TYR A 169 12.76 -6.30 -13.51
CA TYR A 169 11.66 -6.07 -14.45
C TYR A 169 12.15 -5.54 -15.81
N LEU A 170 13.04 -4.53 -15.81
CA LEU A 170 13.65 -4.00 -17.03
C LEU A 170 14.40 -5.09 -17.80
N ASN A 171 15.11 -5.97 -17.09
CA ASN A 171 15.78 -7.12 -17.69
C ASN A 171 14.80 -8.06 -18.40
N LEU A 172 13.64 -8.32 -17.80
CA LEU A 172 12.61 -9.21 -18.37
C LEU A 172 11.94 -8.64 -19.62
N ILE A 173 11.78 -7.31 -19.71
CA ILE A 173 11.15 -6.65 -20.86
C ILE A 173 12.15 -6.16 -21.92
N GLY A 174 13.46 -6.31 -21.68
CA GLY A 174 14.51 -5.90 -22.61
C GLY A 174 14.78 -4.39 -22.65
N GLU A 175 14.48 -3.67 -21.56
CA GLU A 175 14.56 -2.20 -21.46
C GLU A 175 15.66 -1.74 -20.50
N GLN A 176 16.79 -2.46 -20.44
CA GLN A 176 17.90 -2.16 -19.54
C GLN A 176 18.49 -0.75 -19.74
N SER A 177 18.40 -0.22 -20.96
CA SER A 177 18.83 1.15 -21.29
C SER A 177 18.08 2.22 -20.49
N PHE A 178 16.88 1.91 -19.98
CA PHE A 178 16.13 2.82 -19.11
C PHE A 178 16.76 2.99 -17.72
N LEU A 179 17.66 2.10 -17.30
CA LEU A 179 18.21 2.11 -15.95
C LEU A 179 18.99 3.39 -15.61
N GLU A 180 19.71 3.96 -16.58
CA GLU A 180 20.42 5.22 -16.42
C GLU A 180 19.44 6.36 -16.10
N ASN A 181 18.37 6.47 -16.90
CA ASN A 181 17.30 7.45 -16.69
C ASN A 181 16.59 7.23 -15.35
N SER A 182 16.32 5.97 -14.99
CA SER A 182 15.71 5.63 -13.70
C SER A 182 16.56 6.15 -12.54
N LYS A 183 17.89 5.99 -12.60
CA LYS A 183 18.84 6.42 -11.56
C LYS A 183 18.98 7.92 -11.45
N GLU A 184 19.01 8.62 -12.58
CA GLU A 184 19.11 10.08 -12.65
C GLU A 184 17.83 10.76 -12.15
N PHE A 185 16.67 10.33 -12.65
CA PHE A 185 15.40 11.01 -12.40
C PHE A 185 14.58 10.42 -11.24
N LYS A 186 15.05 9.32 -10.63
CA LYS A 186 14.34 8.61 -9.55
C LYS A 186 12.93 8.15 -9.94
N ILE A 187 12.79 7.70 -11.19
CA ILE A 187 11.51 7.22 -11.77
C ILE A 187 11.55 5.72 -12.06
N TYR A 188 10.38 5.10 -12.02
CA TYR A 188 10.20 3.73 -12.52
C TYR A 188 9.68 3.74 -13.96
N TYR A 189 9.92 2.65 -14.67
CA TYR A 189 9.34 2.39 -15.98
C TYR A 189 7.81 2.41 -15.90
N SER A 190 7.14 2.94 -16.91
CA SER A 190 5.70 3.26 -16.84
C SER A 190 4.79 2.05 -16.57
N THR A 191 5.21 0.87 -16.99
CA THR A 191 4.48 -0.39 -16.80
C THR A 191 4.96 -1.21 -15.60
N PHE A 192 5.93 -0.71 -14.83
CA PHE A 192 6.40 -1.38 -13.63
C PHE A 192 5.32 -1.33 -12.54
N ASP A 193 4.81 -2.49 -12.17
CA ASP A 193 3.89 -2.63 -11.04
C ASP A 193 4.69 -2.73 -9.73
N MET A 194 4.58 -1.70 -8.89
CA MET A 194 5.20 -1.66 -7.56
C MET A 194 4.76 -2.81 -6.63
N ASN A 195 3.64 -3.48 -6.93
CA ASN A 195 3.19 -4.67 -6.19
C ASN A 195 4.07 -5.91 -6.47
N LEU A 196 4.95 -5.87 -7.49
CA LEU A 196 5.91 -6.94 -7.77
C LEU A 196 7.03 -7.01 -6.73
N VAL A 197 7.24 -5.93 -5.97
CA VAL A 197 8.22 -5.91 -4.88
C VAL A 197 7.78 -6.88 -3.79
N LYS A 198 8.66 -7.78 -3.35
CA LYS A 198 8.33 -8.79 -2.34
C LYS A 198 8.04 -8.14 -0.98
N ASP A 199 7.17 -8.80 -0.20
CA ASP A 199 6.93 -8.43 1.19
C ASP A 199 8.16 -8.71 2.05
N ILE A 200 8.34 -7.93 3.11
CA ILE A 200 9.41 -8.14 4.10
C ILE A 200 8.88 -9.08 5.17
N SER A 201 9.57 -10.21 5.37
CA SER A 201 9.28 -11.09 6.49
C SER A 201 9.65 -10.44 7.81
N PRO A 202 8.75 -10.37 8.80
CA PRO A 202 9.15 -10.02 10.15
C PRO A 202 10.19 -11.03 10.66
N ILE A 203 11.10 -10.58 11.50
CA ILE A 203 11.95 -11.51 12.26
C ILE A 203 11.06 -12.45 13.09
N GLN A 204 11.50 -13.69 13.25
CA GLN A 204 10.78 -14.64 14.08
C GLN A 204 10.81 -14.15 15.53
N LEU A 205 9.64 -13.85 16.06
CA LEU A 205 9.49 -13.51 17.46
C LEU A 205 9.46 -14.80 18.29
N PRO A 206 9.98 -14.80 19.52
CA PRO A 206 10.01 -15.97 20.39
C PRO A 206 8.62 -16.41 20.92
N PHE A 207 7.54 -15.84 20.38
CA PHE A 207 6.17 -16.16 20.74
C PHE A 207 5.24 -16.05 19.52
N GLN A 208 4.14 -16.76 19.58
CA GLN A 208 3.08 -16.74 18.58
C GLN A 208 2.11 -15.57 18.84
N ILE A 209 1.91 -14.71 17.83
CA ILE A 209 0.99 -13.57 17.94
C ILE A 209 -0.47 -13.99 17.71
N TYR A 210 -0.70 -14.91 16.77
CA TYR A 210 -2.02 -15.38 16.36
C TYR A 210 -2.16 -16.87 16.58
N SER A 211 -3.24 -17.31 17.23
CA SER A 211 -3.56 -18.74 17.36
C SER A 211 -3.84 -19.38 16.01
N ASP A 212 -3.76 -20.71 15.92
CA ASP A 212 -4.02 -21.43 14.67
C ASP A 212 -5.46 -21.21 14.17
N GLU A 213 -6.42 -21.15 15.09
CA GLU A 213 -7.81 -20.78 14.80
C GLU A 213 -7.92 -19.40 14.14
N GLN A 214 -7.21 -18.40 14.66
CA GLN A 214 -7.19 -17.05 14.08
C GLN A 214 -6.55 -17.04 12.69
N ARG A 215 -5.49 -17.83 12.50
CA ARG A 215 -4.82 -17.95 11.19
C ARG A 215 -5.75 -18.55 10.15
N ASP A 216 -6.48 -19.60 10.52
CA ASP A 216 -7.41 -20.25 9.60
C ASP A 216 -8.66 -19.38 9.33
N GLN A 217 -9.14 -18.63 10.31
CA GLN A 217 -10.17 -17.61 10.10
C GLN A 217 -9.70 -16.54 9.10
N ILE A 218 -8.47 -16.03 9.23
CA ILE A 218 -7.92 -15.04 8.29
C ILE A 218 -7.82 -15.62 6.88
N LYS A 219 -7.37 -16.88 6.72
CA LYS A 219 -7.35 -17.56 5.41
C LYS A 219 -8.76 -17.68 4.81
N GLN A 220 -9.75 -18.05 5.61
CA GLN A 220 -11.15 -18.12 5.16
C GLN A 220 -11.64 -16.74 4.69
N ILE A 221 -11.33 -15.67 5.43
CA ILE A 221 -11.68 -14.30 5.04
C ILE A 221 -11.06 -13.95 3.68
N VAL A 222 -9.78 -14.27 3.46
CA VAL A 222 -9.10 -14.03 2.17
C VAL A 222 -9.80 -14.77 1.04
N GLY A 223 -10.02 -16.08 1.18
CA GLY A 223 -10.66 -16.89 0.14
C GLY A 223 -12.07 -16.43 -0.20
N ILE A 224 -12.91 -16.19 0.83
CA ILE A 224 -14.28 -15.69 0.64
C ILE A 224 -14.27 -14.30 0.00
N THR A 225 -13.34 -13.43 0.40
CA THR A 225 -13.21 -12.08 -0.21
C THR A 225 -12.89 -12.19 -1.70
N ILE A 226 -11.87 -12.96 -2.08
CA ILE A 226 -11.48 -13.14 -3.48
C ILE A 226 -12.66 -13.70 -4.30
N ASN A 227 -13.31 -14.74 -3.80
CA ASN A 227 -14.47 -15.35 -4.46
C ASN A 227 -15.62 -14.36 -4.61
N TYR A 228 -15.90 -13.54 -3.60
CA TYR A 228 -16.95 -12.53 -3.65
C TYR A 228 -16.72 -11.47 -4.74
N PHE A 229 -15.49 -10.96 -4.88
CA PHE A 229 -15.15 -9.99 -5.93
C PHE A 229 -15.17 -10.64 -7.33
N ASN A 230 -14.67 -11.87 -7.45
CA ASN A 230 -14.66 -12.61 -8.71
C ASN A 230 -16.08 -12.92 -9.20
N GLN A 231 -16.95 -13.44 -8.34
CA GLN A 231 -18.35 -13.77 -8.69
C GLN A 231 -19.16 -12.55 -9.13
N ARG A 232 -18.86 -11.38 -8.58
CA ARG A 232 -19.54 -10.13 -8.93
C ARG A 232 -18.87 -9.39 -10.09
N SER A 233 -17.71 -9.83 -10.54
CA SER A 233 -16.89 -9.15 -11.57
C SER A 233 -16.52 -7.70 -11.25
N VAL A 234 -16.62 -7.28 -9.98
CA VAL A 234 -16.32 -5.91 -9.54
C VAL A 234 -14.91 -5.79 -8.98
N SER A 235 -14.34 -4.59 -8.96
CA SER A 235 -13.05 -4.31 -8.31
C SER A 235 -13.19 -3.59 -6.97
N PHE A 236 -14.39 -3.10 -6.63
CA PHE A 236 -14.65 -2.33 -5.43
C PHE A 236 -16.04 -2.60 -4.87
N VAL A 237 -16.19 -2.49 -3.54
CA VAL A 237 -17.48 -2.58 -2.83
C VAL A 237 -17.47 -1.70 -1.58
N PHE A 238 -18.65 -1.35 -1.07
CA PHE A 238 -18.73 -0.71 0.25
C PHE A 238 -18.27 -1.66 1.36
N TYR A 239 -17.51 -1.12 2.32
CA TYR A 239 -16.94 -1.85 3.45
C TYR A 239 -17.99 -2.64 4.23
N ASN A 240 -19.13 -2.02 4.54
CA ASN A 240 -20.22 -2.70 5.25
C ASN A 240 -20.79 -3.88 4.47
N ASN A 241 -20.86 -3.80 3.13
CA ASN A 241 -21.38 -4.89 2.31
C ASN A 241 -20.42 -6.08 2.34
N LEU A 242 -19.11 -5.82 2.30
CA LEU A 242 -18.10 -6.87 2.44
C LEU A 242 -18.17 -7.51 3.84
N ILE A 243 -18.25 -6.71 4.91
CA ILE A 243 -18.37 -7.22 6.29
C ILE A 243 -19.62 -8.09 6.45
N GLN A 244 -20.77 -7.64 5.95
CA GLN A 244 -22.02 -8.42 6.01
C GLN A 244 -21.89 -9.73 5.23
N HIS A 245 -21.30 -9.70 4.03
CA HIS A 245 -21.07 -10.91 3.25
C HIS A 245 -20.18 -11.91 3.99
N LEU A 246 -19.08 -11.44 4.59
CA LEU A 246 -18.16 -12.27 5.35
C LEU A 246 -18.83 -12.87 6.59
N LEU A 247 -19.62 -12.09 7.33
CA LEU A 247 -20.34 -12.56 8.53
C LEU A 247 -21.40 -13.62 8.20
N ASN A 248 -21.99 -13.58 7.01
CA ASN A 248 -22.92 -14.61 6.55
C ASN A 248 -22.23 -15.94 6.20
N LYS A 249 -20.91 -15.93 5.98
CA LYS A 249 -20.12 -17.11 5.62
C LYS A 249 -19.26 -17.64 6.76
N ILE A 250 -18.83 -16.77 7.66
CA ILE A 250 -17.96 -17.10 8.80
C ILE A 250 -18.68 -16.63 10.07
N PRO A 251 -19.16 -17.56 10.92
CA PRO A 251 -19.85 -17.20 12.15
C PRO A 251 -18.85 -16.61 13.16
N MET A 252 -18.81 -15.28 13.28
CA MET A 252 -18.00 -14.58 14.27
C MET A 252 -18.59 -13.23 14.66
N ASN A 253 -18.08 -12.64 15.73
CA ASN A 253 -18.48 -11.29 16.15
C ASN A 253 -18.04 -10.26 15.10
N LYS A 254 -18.92 -9.28 14.81
CA LYS A 254 -18.65 -8.19 13.85
C LYS A 254 -17.36 -7.43 14.14
N GLU A 255 -17.06 -7.14 15.40
CA GLU A 255 -15.84 -6.44 15.79
C GLU A 255 -14.58 -7.26 15.46
N ILE A 256 -14.64 -8.58 15.65
CA ILE A 256 -13.54 -9.49 15.29
C ILE A 256 -13.37 -9.55 13.77
N MET A 257 -14.47 -9.59 13.02
CA MET A 257 -14.44 -9.53 11.55
C MET A 257 -13.81 -8.22 11.05
N GLU A 258 -14.24 -7.08 11.59
CA GLU A 258 -13.66 -5.77 11.25
C GLU A 258 -12.17 -5.70 11.60
N LYS A 259 -11.76 -6.20 12.77
CA LYS A 259 -10.36 -6.27 13.17
C LYS A 259 -9.52 -7.13 12.21
N SER A 260 -10.05 -8.28 11.79
CA SER A 260 -9.37 -9.20 10.87
C SER A 260 -9.27 -8.63 9.46
N LEU A 261 -10.31 -7.96 8.97
CA LEU A 261 -10.27 -7.29 7.67
C LEU A 261 -9.29 -6.11 7.68
N MET A 262 -9.31 -5.31 8.74
CA MET A 262 -8.35 -4.20 8.91
C MET A 262 -6.90 -4.70 9.08
N PHE A 263 -6.70 -5.89 9.63
CA PHE A 263 -5.40 -6.56 9.63
C PHE A 263 -4.93 -6.83 8.20
N LEU A 264 -5.75 -7.46 7.36
CA LEU A 264 -5.43 -7.75 5.96
C LEU A 264 -5.08 -6.47 5.18
N ILE A 265 -5.88 -5.41 5.32
CA ILE A 265 -5.64 -4.12 4.65
C ILE A 265 -4.29 -3.50 5.04
N LYS A 266 -3.85 -3.70 6.29
CA LYS A 266 -2.61 -3.10 6.81
C LYS A 266 -1.37 -3.93 6.52
N ILE A 267 -1.50 -5.25 6.43
CA ILE A 267 -0.37 -6.15 6.23
C ILE A 267 -0.18 -6.52 4.76
N GLN A 268 -1.27 -6.55 3.99
CA GLN A 268 -1.29 -6.81 2.55
C GLN A 268 -2.07 -5.71 1.80
N PRO A 269 -1.61 -4.44 1.83
CA PRO A 269 -2.30 -3.35 1.14
C PRO A 269 -2.37 -3.54 -0.38
N ASP A 270 -1.46 -4.32 -0.96
CA ASP A 270 -1.43 -4.65 -2.39
C ASP A 270 -2.55 -5.63 -2.79
N PHE A 271 -3.18 -6.30 -1.81
CA PHE A 271 -4.34 -7.19 -1.99
C PHE A 271 -5.65 -6.44 -1.79
N LEU A 272 -5.78 -5.76 -0.65
CA LEU A 272 -7.02 -5.08 -0.26
C LEU A 272 -6.71 -3.69 0.30
N GLN A 273 -7.40 -2.68 -0.23
CA GLN A 273 -7.21 -1.29 0.20
C GLN A 273 -8.54 -0.57 0.44
N ILE A 274 -8.52 0.46 1.29
CA ILE A 274 -9.63 1.41 1.42
C ILE A 274 -9.26 2.69 0.69
N THR A 275 -9.99 3.03 -0.37
CA THR A 275 -9.61 4.10 -1.31
C THR A 275 -9.99 5.51 -0.85
N ASN A 276 -10.85 5.63 0.15
CA ASN A 276 -11.39 6.90 0.63
C ASN A 276 -11.18 7.12 2.14
N LEU A 277 -10.07 6.64 2.69
CA LEU A 277 -9.79 6.72 4.12
C LEU A 277 -9.44 8.15 4.56
N LYS A 278 -10.43 9.04 4.63
CA LYS A 278 -10.32 10.37 5.26
C LYS A 278 -10.76 10.28 6.72
N LYS A 279 -10.05 10.95 7.63
CA LYS A 279 -10.32 10.94 9.09
C LYS A 279 -11.78 11.25 9.45
N GLU A 280 -12.47 12.01 8.62
CA GLU A 280 -13.85 12.48 8.84
C GLU A 280 -14.92 11.60 8.19
N GLN A 281 -14.54 10.61 7.37
CA GLN A 281 -15.52 9.76 6.70
C GLN A 281 -15.94 8.59 7.59
N MET A 282 -17.25 8.52 7.83
CA MET A 282 -17.91 7.41 8.51
C MET A 282 -17.62 6.07 7.79
N LYS A 283 -17.35 5.01 8.56
CA LYS A 283 -17.03 3.67 8.06
C LYS A 283 -18.01 3.12 7.01
N ASN A 284 -19.29 3.48 7.14
CA ASN A 284 -20.34 3.05 6.20
C ASN A 284 -20.14 3.58 4.76
N LYS A 285 -19.33 4.62 4.58
CA LYS A 285 -18.98 5.17 3.27
C LYS A 285 -17.66 4.63 2.74
N TRP A 286 -16.91 3.84 3.52
CA TRP A 286 -15.62 3.32 3.08
C TRP A 286 -15.80 2.37 1.89
N ILE A 287 -14.94 2.52 0.89
CA ILE A 287 -14.89 1.70 -0.31
C ILE A 287 -13.66 0.83 -0.22
N VAL A 288 -13.88 -0.48 -0.22
CA VAL A 288 -12.84 -1.50 -0.27
C VAL A 288 -12.60 -1.84 -1.72
N GLN A 289 -11.36 -1.75 -2.17
CA GLN A 289 -10.91 -2.18 -3.49
C GLN A 289 -10.02 -3.41 -3.36
N ILE A 290 -10.20 -4.36 -4.27
CA ILE A 290 -9.34 -5.54 -4.41
C ILE A 290 -8.40 -5.34 -5.60
N ASN A 291 -7.19 -5.88 -5.50
CA ASN A 291 -6.34 -6.11 -6.66
C ASN A 291 -6.81 -7.37 -7.40
N LYS A 292 -7.36 -7.19 -8.61
CA LYS A 292 -7.90 -8.30 -9.44
C LYS A 292 -6.84 -9.31 -9.90
N PHE A 293 -5.55 -8.98 -9.82
CA PHE A 293 -4.45 -9.90 -10.15
C PHE A 293 -4.05 -10.80 -8.97
N CYS A 294 -4.64 -10.60 -7.78
CA CYS A 294 -4.39 -11.46 -6.63
C CYS A 294 -5.13 -12.79 -6.75
N THR A 295 -4.45 -13.88 -6.38
CA THR A 295 -5.02 -15.22 -6.28
C THR A 295 -4.98 -15.69 -4.82
N GLU A 296 -5.85 -16.63 -4.46
CA GLU A 296 -5.86 -17.21 -3.10
C GLU A 296 -4.48 -17.76 -2.73
N GLN A 297 -3.86 -18.51 -3.64
CA GLN A 297 -2.53 -19.07 -3.43
C GLN A 297 -1.48 -17.99 -3.11
N LYS A 298 -1.41 -16.93 -3.93
CA LYS A 298 -0.47 -15.82 -3.70
C LYS A 298 -0.70 -15.15 -2.34
N GLN A 299 -1.97 -14.96 -1.95
CA GLN A 299 -2.29 -14.34 -0.67
C GLN A 299 -2.00 -15.24 0.52
N PHE A 300 -2.24 -16.56 0.41
CA PHE A 300 -1.88 -17.52 1.45
C PHE A 300 -0.37 -17.66 1.60
N GLU A 301 0.39 -17.65 0.51
CA GLU A 301 1.85 -17.64 0.54
C GLU A 301 2.39 -16.37 1.21
N SER A 302 1.87 -15.19 0.85
CA SER A 302 2.24 -13.95 1.53
C SER A 302 1.86 -13.98 3.02
N LEU A 303 0.69 -14.53 3.39
CA LEU A 303 0.28 -14.68 4.79
C LEU A 303 1.19 -15.59 5.61
N LYS A 304 1.80 -16.63 5.01
CA LYS A 304 2.74 -17.50 5.72
C LYS A 304 3.87 -16.70 6.34
N THR A 305 4.35 -15.69 5.62
CA THR A 305 5.39 -14.75 6.06
C THR A 305 5.09 -14.07 7.41
N TYR A 306 3.81 -13.89 7.76
CA TYR A 306 3.40 -13.21 8.99
C TYR A 306 3.02 -14.17 10.12
N PHE A 307 2.87 -15.45 9.81
CA PHE A 307 2.38 -16.48 10.74
C PHE A 307 3.45 -17.50 11.12
N TYR A 308 4.45 -17.75 10.28
CA TYR A 308 5.48 -18.77 10.46
C TYR A 308 6.87 -18.16 10.31
#